data_AF-A0A7R9ZYB9-F1
#
_entry.id   AF-A0A7R9ZYB9-F1
#
_cell.length_a   1.000
_cell.length_b   1.000
_cell.length_c   1.000
_cell.angle_alpha   90.00
_cell.angle_beta   90.00
_cell.angle_gamma   90.00
#
_symmetry.space_group_name_H-M   'P 1'
#
loop_
_entity.id
_entity.type
_entity.pdbx_description
1 polymer ?
#
loop_
_entity_poly.entity_id
_entity_poly.type
_entity_poly.pdbx_seq_one_letter_code
_entity_poly.pdbx_strand_id
1 'polypeptide(L)'
;EPQVVASVLDKQQQSCGGHVLKALVTDVLKLSGDAAVMRLNPHKPPLHYFDYFLKLDWEATISQRGERSYRTADELIQVAADIDDGKAPPSVTQHRVLAGTFKVREFCSEEEGSDGAWPLLTKVKSRSSECGYQLLEGAEQLQDLLRSKVHRLLYRWAEEYRKHWP
;
A
#
# COMPACT_ATOMS: atom_id res chain seq x y z
N GLU A 1 0.38 -26.56 -6.58
CA GLU A 1 1.08 -26.73 -5.29
C GLU A 1 0.17 -26.40 -4.09
N PRO A 2 -0.47 -27.38 -3.44
CA PRO A 2 -1.14 -27.19 -2.16
C PRO A 2 -0.18 -27.26 -0.95
N GLN A 3 1.02 -27.81 -1.13
CA GLN A 3 2.00 -28.05 -0.05
C GLN A 3 2.69 -26.78 0.47
N VAL A 4 3.00 -25.80 -0.39
CA VAL A 4 3.63 -24.53 0.00
C VAL A 4 2.63 -23.58 0.66
N VAL A 5 1.38 -23.59 0.20
CA VAL A 5 0.29 -22.85 0.85
C VAL A 5 0.00 -23.46 2.21
N ALA A 6 -0.02 -24.80 2.31
CA ALA A 6 -0.18 -25.52 3.56
C ALA A 6 0.92 -25.19 4.60
N SER A 7 2.18 -25.04 4.16
CA SER A 7 3.29 -24.68 5.06
C SER A 7 3.22 -23.23 5.55
N VAL A 8 2.82 -22.28 4.71
CA VAL A 8 2.64 -20.87 5.13
C VAL A 8 1.39 -20.68 6.01
N LEU A 9 0.38 -21.54 5.84
CA LEU A 9 -0.86 -21.50 6.61
C LEU A 9 -0.84 -22.39 7.86
N ASP A 10 0.25 -23.13 8.13
CA ASP A 10 0.34 -24.15 9.18
C ASP A 10 -0.82 -25.17 9.17
N LYS A 11 -1.28 -25.57 7.97
CA LYS A 11 -2.42 -26.50 7.79
C LYS A 11 -1.96 -27.82 7.19
N GLN A 12 -2.54 -28.94 7.67
CA GLN A 12 -2.40 -30.24 6.99
C GLN A 12 -3.00 -30.14 5.57
N GLN A 13 -2.29 -30.72 4.58
CA GLN A 13 -2.41 -30.54 3.12
C GLN A 13 -3.82 -30.64 2.47
N GLN A 14 -4.88 -30.98 3.21
CA GLN A 14 -6.17 -31.37 2.65
C GLN A 14 -7.18 -30.23 2.43
N SER A 15 -6.87 -28.97 2.77
CA SER A 15 -7.82 -27.84 2.65
C SER A 15 -7.19 -26.51 2.21
N CYS A 16 -6.32 -26.52 1.20
CA CYS A 16 -5.77 -25.27 0.63
C CYS A 16 -6.67 -24.65 -0.46
N GLY A 17 -7.78 -25.30 -0.83
CA GLY A 17 -8.74 -24.77 -1.80
C GLY A 17 -9.33 -23.43 -1.36
N GLY A 18 -9.34 -22.43 -2.24
CA GLY A 18 -9.93 -21.12 -1.98
C GLY A 18 -9.01 -20.06 -1.38
N HIS A 19 -7.72 -20.34 -1.18
CA HIS A 19 -6.74 -19.33 -0.80
C HIS A 19 -6.16 -18.64 -2.04
N VAL A 20 -5.92 -17.34 -1.92
CA VAL A 20 -5.38 -16.49 -2.99
C VAL A 20 -4.25 -15.63 -2.44
N LEU A 21 -3.30 -15.30 -3.31
CA LEU A 21 -2.30 -14.30 -3.02
C LEU A 21 -2.90 -12.91 -3.25
N LYS A 22 -2.68 -12.00 -2.30
CA LYS A 22 -3.23 -10.66 -2.30
C LYS A 22 -2.15 -9.67 -1.94
N ALA A 23 -2.08 -8.53 -2.61
CA ALA A 23 -1.25 -7.40 -2.21
C ALA A 23 -2.11 -6.19 -1.87
N LEU A 24 -1.73 -5.46 -0.81
CA LEU A 24 -2.41 -4.25 -0.38
C LEU A 24 -1.44 -3.21 0.22
N VAL A 25 -1.87 -1.95 0.19
CA VAL A 25 -1.29 -0.88 1.01
C VAL A 25 -1.92 -0.98 2.39
N THR A 26 -1.08 -1.18 3.41
CA THR A 26 -1.50 -1.43 4.79
C THR A 26 -1.61 -0.14 5.59
N ASP A 27 -0.74 0.83 5.34
CA ASP A 27 -0.69 2.06 6.12
C ASP A 27 -0.03 3.22 5.36
N VAL A 28 -0.30 4.45 5.81
CA VAL A 28 0.37 5.69 5.41
C VAL A 28 1.39 6.06 6.49
N LEU A 29 2.61 5.52 6.38
CA LEU A 29 3.67 5.74 7.38
C LEU A 29 4.09 7.19 7.54
N LYS A 30 4.05 7.97 6.47
CA LYS A 30 4.37 9.40 6.49
C LYS A 30 3.67 10.11 5.34
N LEU A 31 2.89 11.12 5.68
CA LEU A 31 2.43 12.15 4.77
C LEU A 31 2.84 13.49 5.37
N SER A 32 3.69 14.24 4.67
CA SER A 32 4.15 15.55 5.16
C SER A 32 4.31 16.50 3.99
N GLY A 33 3.86 17.74 4.19
CA GLY A 33 3.75 18.72 3.13
C GLY A 33 2.42 19.46 3.27
N ASP A 34 2.05 20.18 2.24
CA ASP A 34 0.88 21.03 2.25
C ASP A 34 0.20 21.09 0.89
N ALA A 35 -1.04 21.57 0.91
CA ALA A 35 -1.79 21.91 -0.27
C ALA A 35 -2.60 23.17 0.00
N ALA A 36 -2.69 24.02 -1.02
CA ALA A 36 -3.42 25.26 -0.95
C ALA A 36 -4.15 25.52 -2.26
N VAL A 37 -5.29 26.21 -2.15
CA VAL A 37 -5.99 26.81 -3.28
C VAL A 37 -5.91 28.31 -3.08
N MET A 38 -5.17 28.99 -3.94
CA MET A 38 -4.84 30.40 -3.79
C MET A 38 -5.58 31.22 -4.85
N ARG A 39 -6.44 32.15 -4.41
CA ARG A 39 -7.07 33.13 -5.30
C ARG A 39 -6.28 34.44 -5.27
N LEU A 40 -5.34 34.58 -6.19
CA LEU A 40 -4.48 35.76 -6.29
C LEU A 40 -5.19 36.98 -6.92
N ASN A 41 -6.15 36.74 -7.82
CA ASN A 41 -6.95 37.79 -8.46
C ASN A 41 -8.41 37.32 -8.61
N PRO A 42 -9.42 38.18 -8.40
CA PRO A 42 -10.83 37.80 -8.53
C PRO A 42 -11.24 37.35 -9.95
N HIS A 43 -10.54 37.81 -10.98
CA HIS A 43 -10.86 37.57 -12.39
C HIS A 43 -10.05 36.43 -13.03
N LYS A 44 -9.15 35.79 -12.27
CA LYS A 44 -8.34 34.66 -12.76
C LYS A 44 -8.75 33.37 -12.05
N PRO A 45 -8.58 32.21 -12.70
CA PRO A 45 -8.74 30.92 -12.03
C PRO A 45 -7.83 30.82 -10.79
N PRO A 46 -8.26 30.08 -9.75
CA PRO A 46 -7.43 29.83 -8.58
C PRO A 46 -6.18 29.02 -8.95
N LEU A 47 -5.11 29.26 -8.22
CA LEU A 47 -3.89 28.48 -8.31
C LEU A 47 -4.00 27.29 -7.33
N HIS A 48 -3.84 26.07 -7.85
CA HIS A 48 -3.81 24.86 -7.05
C HIS A 48 -2.36 24.48 -6.78
N TYR A 49 -1.96 24.55 -5.52
CA TYR A 49 -0.66 24.13 -5.05
C TYR A 49 -0.79 22.87 -4.21
N PHE A 50 0.12 21.93 -4.42
CA PHE A 50 0.41 20.89 -3.45
C PHE A 50 1.87 20.48 -3.57
N ASP A 51 2.47 20.13 -2.44
CA ASP A 51 3.79 19.50 -2.37
C ASP A 51 3.81 18.57 -1.17
N TYR A 52 3.90 17.27 -1.45
CA TYR A 52 3.91 16.24 -0.42
C TYR A 52 5.09 15.29 -0.57
N PHE A 53 5.65 14.95 0.58
CA PHE A 53 6.36 13.71 0.78
C PHE A 53 5.37 12.62 1.22
N LEU A 54 5.38 11.47 0.53
CA LEU A 54 4.51 10.34 0.83
C LEU A 54 5.32 9.05 1.01
N LYS A 55 5.03 8.32 2.08
CA LYS A 55 5.56 6.98 2.35
C LYS A 55 4.43 6.05 2.78
N LEU A 56 4.22 5.00 2.01
CA LEU A 56 3.22 3.97 2.21
C LEU A 56 3.88 2.65 2.61
N ASP A 57 3.24 1.89 3.49
CA ASP A 57 3.60 0.50 3.77
C ASP A 57 2.71 -0.43 2.94
N TRP A 58 3.28 -1.54 2.48
CA TRP A 58 2.54 -2.53 1.71
C TRP A 58 2.98 -3.94 2.07
N GLU A 59 2.09 -4.90 1.83
CA GLU A 59 2.40 -6.32 1.97
C GLU A 59 1.66 -7.17 0.94
N ALA A 60 2.27 -8.32 0.63
CA ALA A 60 1.66 -9.43 -0.09
C ALA A 60 1.46 -10.60 0.87
N THR A 61 0.24 -11.12 0.92
CA THR A 61 -0.23 -12.09 1.92
C THR A 61 -1.07 -13.17 1.26
N ILE A 62 -1.10 -14.34 1.88
CA ILE A 62 -2.08 -15.38 1.54
C ILE A 62 -3.36 -15.09 2.35
N SER A 63 -4.49 -15.09 1.66
CA SER A 63 -5.81 -14.83 2.26
C SER A 63 -6.87 -15.74 1.67
N GLN A 64 -8.00 -15.91 2.35
CA GLN A 64 -9.14 -16.61 1.76
C GLN A 64 -9.83 -15.74 0.71
N ARG A 65 -10.36 -16.37 -0.34
CA ARG A 65 -11.12 -15.65 -1.36
C ARG A 65 -12.35 -14.99 -0.73
N GLY A 66 -12.48 -13.67 -0.93
CA GLY A 66 -13.56 -12.87 -0.34
C GLY A 66 -13.20 -12.21 1.00
N GLU A 67 -12.03 -12.53 1.56
CA GLU A 67 -11.56 -11.93 2.81
C GLU A 67 -11.22 -10.45 2.63
N ARG A 68 -11.86 -9.60 3.45
CA ARG A 68 -11.60 -8.16 3.49
C ARG A 68 -10.49 -7.88 4.50
N SER A 69 -9.25 -7.85 4.01
CA SER A 69 -8.04 -7.70 4.83
C SER A 69 -7.79 -6.29 5.41
N TYR A 70 -8.76 -5.37 5.39
CA TYR A 70 -8.61 -4.10 6.10
C TYR A 70 -9.14 -4.31 7.51
N ARG A 71 -8.22 -4.54 8.46
CA ARG A 71 -8.58 -4.57 9.89
C ARG A 71 -9.11 -3.21 10.28
N THR A 72 -10.15 -3.19 11.10
CA THR A 72 -10.69 -1.93 11.63
C THR A 72 -9.69 -1.31 12.61
N ALA A 73 -9.81 0.00 12.86
CA ALA A 73 -8.98 0.66 13.87
C ALA A 73 -9.11 -0.02 15.24
N ASP A 74 -10.33 -0.45 15.61
CA ASP A 74 -10.63 -1.14 16.87
C ASP A 74 -9.91 -2.48 16.97
N GLU A 75 -9.85 -3.26 15.88
CA GLU A 75 -9.10 -4.53 15.85
C GLU A 75 -7.59 -4.31 16.00
N LEU A 76 -7.04 -3.25 15.39
CA LEU A 76 -5.62 -2.93 15.52
C LEU A 76 -5.27 -2.45 16.93
N ILE A 77 -6.17 -1.68 17.56
CA ILE A 77 -6.03 -1.20 18.94
C ILE A 77 -6.12 -2.37 19.92
N GLN A 78 -7.08 -3.28 19.76
CA GLN A 78 -7.21 -4.45 20.61
C GLN A 78 -5.97 -5.33 20.55
N VAL A 79 -5.47 -5.61 19.34
CA VAL A 79 -4.24 -6.40 19.17
C VAL A 79 -3.01 -5.70 19.76
N ALA A 80 -2.90 -4.37 19.63
CA ALA A 80 -1.83 -3.61 20.25
C ALA A 80 -1.89 -3.63 21.79
N ALA A 81 -3.11 -3.63 22.36
CA ALA A 81 -3.34 -3.74 23.80
C ALA A 81 -2.99 -5.14 24.33
N ASP A 82 -3.32 -6.19 23.58
CA ASP A 82 -3.07 -7.58 23.97
C ASP A 82 -1.57 -7.97 23.91
N ILE A 83 -0.75 -7.25 23.12
CA ILE A 83 0.70 -7.53 22.93
C ILE A 83 1.59 -6.75 23.90
N ASP A 84 1.02 -5.86 24.74
CA ASP A 84 1.69 -5.17 25.87
C ASP A 84 2.98 -4.38 25.51
N ASP A 85 3.15 -4.01 24.23
CA ASP A 85 4.22 -3.11 23.74
C ASP A 85 3.65 -1.77 23.21
N GLY A 86 2.32 -1.62 23.22
CA GLY A 86 1.63 -0.42 22.72
C GLY A 86 1.86 -0.12 21.23
N LYS A 87 2.43 -1.08 20.48
CA LYS A 87 2.71 -0.95 19.06
C LYS A 87 1.67 -1.71 18.26
N ALA A 88 1.17 -1.07 17.20
CA ALA A 88 0.33 -1.73 16.22
C ALA A 88 1.06 -2.95 15.62
N PRO A 89 0.34 -4.06 15.35
CA PRO A 89 0.94 -5.25 14.76
C PRO A 89 1.62 -4.91 13.42
N PRO A 90 2.79 -5.52 13.12
CA PRO A 90 3.61 -5.17 11.96
C PRO A 90 3.03 -5.63 10.60
N SER A 91 1.87 -6.28 10.60
CA SER A 91 1.19 -6.80 9.41
C SER A 91 -0.31 -6.87 9.69
N VAL A 92 -1.13 -6.74 8.64
CA VAL A 92 -2.58 -6.93 8.79
C VAL A 92 -2.97 -8.41 8.74
N THR A 93 -2.05 -9.32 8.40
CA THR A 93 -2.28 -10.77 8.40
C THR A 93 -1.11 -11.55 9.01
N GLN A 94 -1.37 -12.78 9.46
CA GLN A 94 -0.33 -13.68 9.97
C GLN A 94 0.45 -14.39 8.84
N HIS A 95 -0.08 -14.39 7.61
CA HIS A 95 0.44 -15.15 6.47
C HIS A 95 1.10 -14.24 5.43
N ARG A 96 2.03 -13.42 5.92
CA ARG A 96 2.77 -12.44 5.12
C ARG A 96 3.92 -13.10 4.35
N VAL A 97 3.90 -12.95 3.04
CA VAL A 97 4.91 -13.50 2.12
C VAL A 97 6.02 -12.47 1.86
N LEU A 98 5.61 -11.24 1.55
CA LEU A 98 6.48 -10.15 1.15
C LEU A 98 5.96 -8.84 1.73
N ALA A 99 6.86 -7.94 2.14
CA ALA A 99 6.46 -6.61 2.60
C ALA A 99 7.50 -5.55 2.31
N GLY A 100 7.06 -4.31 2.23
CA GLY A 100 7.92 -3.20 1.86
C GLY A 100 7.24 -1.84 1.96
N THR A 101 7.89 -0.84 1.39
CA THR A 101 7.35 0.52 1.30
C THR A 101 7.36 1.03 -0.12
N PHE A 102 6.35 1.85 -0.44
CA PHE A 102 6.40 2.77 -1.56
C PHE A 102 6.69 4.18 -1.04
N LYS A 103 7.53 4.93 -1.75
CA LYS A 103 7.94 6.28 -1.36
C LYS A 103 7.92 7.21 -2.57
N VAL A 104 7.17 8.29 -2.45
CA VAL A 104 7.25 9.45 -3.34
C VAL A 104 7.95 10.56 -2.57
N ARG A 105 9.11 11.00 -3.07
CA ARG A 105 9.90 12.05 -2.40
C ARG A 105 9.23 13.41 -2.52
N GLU A 106 8.66 13.65 -3.69
CA GLU A 106 8.11 14.93 -4.12
C GLU A 106 6.90 14.63 -4.99
N PHE A 107 5.73 14.76 -4.39
CA PHE A 107 4.43 14.65 -5.02
C PHE A 107 3.87 16.06 -5.08
N CYS A 108 4.15 16.78 -6.17
CA CYS A 108 3.87 18.20 -6.25
C CYS A 108 3.11 18.61 -7.52
N SER A 109 2.50 19.80 -7.47
CA SER A 109 1.73 20.38 -8.58
C SER A 109 2.58 20.97 -9.71
N GLU A 110 3.83 21.32 -9.42
CA GLU A 110 4.72 22.04 -10.33
C GLU A 110 5.52 21.09 -11.23
N GLU A 111 5.96 19.96 -10.70
CA GLU A 111 6.66 18.92 -11.43
C GLU A 111 5.75 17.69 -11.59
N GLU A 112 5.03 17.60 -12.72
CA GLU A 112 4.65 16.29 -13.23
C GLU A 112 5.97 15.62 -13.66
N GLY A 113 6.41 14.58 -12.93
CA GLY A 113 7.70 13.93 -13.17
C GLY A 113 7.87 13.56 -14.64
N SER A 114 9.12 13.41 -15.10
CA SER A 114 9.56 13.42 -16.52
C SER A 114 8.76 12.58 -17.54
N ASP A 115 7.89 11.67 -17.11
CA ASP A 115 6.96 10.87 -17.93
C ASP A 115 5.46 11.07 -17.55
N GLY A 116 5.08 12.22 -16.97
CA GLY A 116 3.74 12.48 -16.42
C GLY A 116 3.46 11.72 -15.12
N ALA A 117 4.51 11.33 -14.40
CA ALA A 117 4.48 10.31 -13.35
C ALA A 117 5.45 10.66 -12.21
N TRP A 118 4.97 10.66 -10.96
CA TRP A 118 5.86 10.85 -9.80
C TRP A 118 6.63 9.56 -9.50
N PRO A 119 7.98 9.61 -9.37
CA PRO A 119 8.78 8.43 -9.11
C PRO A 119 8.38 7.72 -7.80
N LEU A 120 7.86 6.50 -7.94
CA LEU A 120 7.45 5.66 -6.81
C LEU A 120 8.57 4.70 -6.43
N LEU A 121 9.46 5.14 -5.54
CA LEU A 121 10.57 4.33 -5.04
C LEU A 121 10.03 3.17 -4.21
N THR A 122 10.46 1.95 -4.57
CA THR A 122 10.01 0.73 -3.89
C THR A 122 11.16 0.12 -3.09
N LYS A 123 10.90 -0.23 -1.83
CA LYS A 123 11.85 -0.95 -0.96
C LYS A 123 11.18 -2.17 -0.37
N VAL A 124 11.75 -3.36 -0.58
CA VAL A 124 11.35 -4.58 0.13
C VAL A 124 12.04 -4.60 1.50
N LYS A 125 11.26 -4.82 2.56
CA LYS A 125 11.73 -4.86 3.96
C LYS A 125 11.85 -6.28 4.49
N SER A 126 10.94 -7.16 4.10
CA SER A 126 10.83 -8.52 4.63
C SER A 126 10.46 -9.47 3.50
N ARG A 127 11.15 -10.61 3.48
CA ARG A 127 10.88 -11.78 2.64
C ARG A 127 10.75 -12.96 3.59
N SER A 128 9.66 -13.70 3.49
CA SER A 128 9.59 -14.98 4.21
C SER A 128 10.57 -15.96 3.56
N SER A 129 11.53 -16.45 4.35
CA SER A 129 12.52 -17.45 3.91
C SER A 129 11.90 -18.83 3.65
N GLU A 130 10.67 -19.05 4.13
CA GLU A 130 9.97 -20.33 4.11
C GLU A 130 9.06 -20.48 2.89
N CYS A 131 8.90 -19.42 2.09
CA CYS A 131 8.07 -19.45 0.89
C CYS A 131 8.81 -20.07 -0.29
N GLY A 132 8.15 -20.99 -1.00
CA GLY A 132 8.67 -21.54 -2.26
C GLY A 132 8.83 -20.47 -3.34
N TYR A 133 9.78 -20.67 -4.26
CA TYR A 133 10.16 -19.72 -5.31
C TYR A 133 8.96 -19.15 -6.09
N GLN A 134 8.02 -20.01 -6.51
CA GLN A 134 6.84 -19.59 -7.28
C GLN A 134 5.92 -18.65 -6.50
N LEU A 135 5.79 -18.83 -5.19
CA LEU A 135 4.95 -17.97 -4.34
C LEU A 135 5.58 -16.59 -4.19
N LEU A 136 6.91 -16.53 -4.08
CA LEU A 136 7.67 -15.28 -4.08
C LEU A 136 7.55 -14.56 -5.43
N GLU A 137 7.71 -15.28 -6.55
CA GLU A 137 7.54 -14.72 -7.89
C GLU A 137 6.13 -14.13 -8.09
N GLY A 138 5.09 -14.85 -7.66
CA GLY A 138 3.72 -14.34 -7.67
C GLY A 138 3.53 -13.11 -6.78
N ALA A 139 4.21 -13.05 -5.63
CA ALA A 139 4.15 -11.90 -4.73
C ALA A 139 4.83 -10.67 -5.32
N GLU A 140 5.95 -10.85 -6.01
CA GLU A 140 6.66 -9.78 -6.72
C GLU A 140 5.82 -9.24 -7.90
N GLN A 141 5.16 -10.11 -8.66
CA GLN A 141 4.22 -9.69 -9.71
C GLN A 141 3.04 -8.86 -9.12
N LEU A 142 2.47 -9.30 -8.00
CA LEU A 142 1.41 -8.54 -7.34
C LEU A 142 1.90 -7.22 -6.75
N GLN A 143 3.13 -7.16 -6.25
CA GLN A 143 3.76 -5.91 -5.81
C GLN A 143 3.84 -4.92 -6.97
N ASP A 144 4.26 -5.34 -8.16
CA ASP A 144 4.34 -4.46 -9.34
C ASP A 144 2.95 -3.99 -9.81
N LEU A 145 1.94 -4.87 -9.75
CA LEU A 145 0.55 -4.50 -10.03
C LEU A 145 0.01 -3.50 -9.00
N LEU A 146 0.31 -3.70 -7.71
CA LEU A 146 -0.06 -2.78 -6.64
C LEU A 146 0.63 -1.43 -6.82
N ARG A 147 1.94 -1.41 -7.13
CA ARG A 147 2.72 -0.20 -7.42
C ARG A 147 2.06 0.60 -8.55
N SER A 148 1.72 -0.08 -9.64
CA SER A 148 1.06 0.54 -10.80
C SER A 148 -0.34 1.07 -10.45
N LYS A 149 -1.07 0.40 -9.56
CA LYS A 149 -2.36 0.87 -9.05
C LYS A 149 -2.22 2.11 -8.16
N VAL A 150 -1.26 2.12 -7.25
CA VAL A 150 -0.96 3.29 -6.40
C VAL A 150 -0.61 4.49 -7.26
N HIS A 151 0.24 4.30 -8.27
CA HIS A 151 0.61 5.36 -9.20
C HIS A 151 -0.61 5.99 -9.89
N ARG A 152 -1.52 5.17 -10.43
CA ARG A 152 -2.77 5.66 -11.04
C ARG A 152 -3.69 6.38 -10.06
N LEU A 153 -3.76 5.93 -8.81
CA LEU A 153 -4.58 6.58 -7.78
C LEU A 153 -4.03 7.95 -7.39
N LEU A 154 -2.70 8.11 -7.30
CA LEU A 154 -2.07 9.41 -7.05
C LEU A 154 -2.34 10.40 -8.19
N TYR A 155 -2.24 9.95 -9.44
CA TYR A 155 -2.59 10.78 -10.59
C TYR A 155 -4.05 11.21 -10.57
N ARG A 156 -4.96 10.27 -10.34
CA ARG A 156 -6.39 10.56 -10.23
C ARG A 156 -6.69 11.56 -9.12
N TRP A 157 -6.05 11.44 -7.96
CA TRP A 157 -6.20 12.40 -6.88
C TRP A 157 -5.77 13.82 -7.32
N ALA A 158 -4.63 13.94 -8.01
CA ALA A 158 -4.14 15.23 -8.49
C ALA A 158 -5.10 15.87 -9.52
N GLU A 159 -5.66 15.06 -10.42
CA GLU A 159 -6.70 15.52 -11.35
C GLU A 159 -7.98 15.97 -10.63
N GLU A 160 -8.45 15.18 -9.64
CA GLU A 160 -9.66 15.49 -8.87
C GLU A 160 -9.46 16.75 -8.03
N TYR A 161 -8.28 16.96 -7.44
CA TYR A 161 -7.91 18.14 -6.67
C TYR A 161 -7.99 19.43 -7.50
N ARG A 162 -7.50 19.38 -8.75
CA ARG A 162 -7.60 20.51 -9.71
C ARG A 162 -9.06 20.79 -10.13
N LYS A 163 -9.90 19.76 -10.21
CA LYS A 163 -11.30 19.88 -10.67
C LYS A 163 -12.27 20.38 -9.59
N HIS A 164 -12.07 20.01 -8.32
CA HIS A 164 -13.06 20.24 -7.26
C HIS A 164 -13.02 21.64 -6.64
N TRP A 165 -11.98 22.44 -6.86
CA TRP A 165 -11.80 23.73 -6.18
C TRP A 165 -11.62 24.94 -7.13
N PRO A 166 -12.64 25.28 -7.96
CA PRO A 166 -12.60 26.41 -8.91
C PRO A 166 -12.74 27.81 -8.27
#